data_AF-A0A7S2CXH1-F1
#
_entry.id   AF-A0A7S2CXH1-F1
#
_cell.length_a   1.000
_cell.length_b   1.000
_cell.length_c   1.000
_cell.angle_alpha   90.00
_cell.angle_beta   90.00
_cell.angle_gamma   90.00
#
_symmetry.space_group_name_H-M   'P 1'
#
loop_
_entity.id
_entity.type
_entity.pdbx_description
1 polymer ?
#
loop_
_entity_poly.entity_id
_entity_poly.type
_entity_poly.pdbx_seq_one_letter_code
_entity_poly.pdbx_strand_id
1 'polypeptide(L)'
;MPVTKRGGAWKGAPMRLLWNPLLSTLYESAPLVVGVLIMTASGSIYLTPAYSSALQTALGFSNTDIAAVSTAVNAGTWLAVLPGFFFDRFGPKPTLLIGVFMLTLGYLLMACAAAGYINVNLTGAVFFAFLYGHGSSWAQTAASVSNAVNA
;
A
#
# COMPACT_ATOMS: atom_id res chain seq x y z
N MET A 1 -26.83 33.29 -9.49
CA MET A 1 -25.85 33.82 -8.50
C MET A 1 -25.00 32.65 -8.04
N PRO A 2 -23.66 32.64 -8.26
CA PRO A 2 -22.83 31.56 -7.77
C PRO A 2 -22.51 31.79 -6.29
N VAL A 3 -22.79 30.78 -5.46
CA VAL A 3 -22.49 30.79 -4.03
C VAL A 3 -21.01 30.49 -3.85
N THR A 4 -20.21 31.54 -3.72
CA THR A 4 -18.81 31.45 -3.27
C THR A 4 -18.78 31.28 -1.75
N LYS A 5 -18.71 30.02 -1.31
CA LYS A 5 -18.24 29.67 0.04
C LYS A 5 -17.18 28.58 -0.03
N ARG A 6 -15.96 28.94 -0.46
CA ARG A 6 -14.73 28.21 -0.10
C ARG A 6 -14.13 28.87 1.13
N GLY A 7 -14.83 28.75 2.25
CA GLY A 7 -14.39 29.20 3.57
C GLY A 7 -13.69 28.06 4.30
N GLY A 8 -12.41 27.87 4.01
CA GLY A 8 -11.58 26.84 4.63
C GLY A 8 -10.13 27.12 4.30
N ALA A 9 -9.63 28.26 4.78
CA ALA A 9 -8.25 28.69 4.57
C ALA A 9 -7.30 27.67 5.20
N TRP A 10 -6.68 26.85 4.35
CA TRP A 10 -5.62 25.92 4.68
C TRP A 10 -4.41 26.70 5.20
N LYS A 11 -4.23 26.71 6.54
CA LYS A 11 -3.19 27.47 7.28
C LYS A 11 -1.72 27.06 7.00
N GLY A 12 -1.42 26.40 5.87
CA GLY A 12 -0.07 25.92 5.55
C GLY A 12 0.34 26.00 4.08
N ALA A 13 -0.50 26.52 3.17
CA ALA A 13 -0.10 26.66 1.77
C ALA A 13 0.91 27.81 1.62
N PRO A 14 2.09 27.58 0.99
CA PRO A 14 3.03 28.67 0.73
C PRO A 14 2.34 29.75 -0.11
N MET A 15 2.36 30.99 0.37
CA MET A 15 1.61 32.14 -0.15
C MET A 15 1.83 32.43 -1.65
N ARG A 16 2.87 31.85 -2.27
CA ARG A 16 3.14 31.88 -3.71
C ARG A 16 2.20 31.00 -4.57
N LEU A 17 1.55 29.99 -4.01
CA LEU A 17 0.64 29.10 -4.76
C LEU A 17 -0.76 29.70 -5.02
N LEU A 18 -1.16 30.72 -4.25
CA LEU A 18 -2.49 31.34 -4.32
C LEU A 18 -2.70 32.20 -5.58
N TRP A 19 -1.66 32.48 -6.36
CA TRP A 19 -1.74 33.32 -7.56
C TRP A 19 -2.03 32.55 -8.85
N ASN A 20 -1.92 31.22 -8.86
CA ASN A 20 -2.07 30.42 -10.08
C ASN A 20 -3.19 29.39 -9.90
N PRO A 21 -4.41 29.63 -10.43
CA PRO A 21 -5.58 28.76 -10.23
C PRO A 21 -5.40 27.34 -10.80
N LEU A 22 -4.47 27.17 -11.75
CA LEU A 22 -4.04 25.86 -12.25
C LEU A 22 -3.17 25.10 -11.25
N LEU A 23 -2.24 25.79 -10.57
CA LEU A 23 -1.41 25.15 -9.55
C LEU A 23 -2.22 24.78 -8.31
N SER A 24 -3.26 25.55 -7.98
CA SER A 24 -4.15 25.20 -6.87
C SER A 24 -5.01 23.96 -7.19
N THR A 25 -5.51 23.81 -8.41
CA THR A 25 -6.26 22.60 -8.81
C THR A 25 -5.36 21.36 -8.91
N LEU A 26 -4.11 21.53 -9.34
CA LEU A 26 -3.13 20.44 -9.37
C LEU A 26 -2.74 19.98 -7.95
N TYR A 27 -2.58 20.90 -6.99
CA TYR A 27 -2.32 20.53 -5.60
C TYR A 27 -3.54 19.84 -4.95
N GLU A 28 -4.76 20.28 -5.25
CA GLU A 28 -6.00 19.68 -4.73
C GLU A 28 -6.20 18.24 -5.26
N SER A 29 -5.79 17.97 -6.51
CA SER A 29 -5.96 16.65 -7.14
C SER A 29 -4.81 15.67 -6.89
N ALA A 30 -3.61 16.15 -6.53
CA ALA A 30 -2.45 15.31 -6.22
C ALA A 30 -2.71 14.18 -5.20
N PRO A 31 -3.36 14.40 -4.03
CA PRO A 31 -3.61 13.33 -3.08
C PRO A 31 -4.59 12.26 -3.61
N LEU A 32 -5.52 12.63 -4.48
CA LEU A 32 -6.44 11.67 -5.13
C LEU A 32 -5.68 10.74 -6.08
N VAL A 33 -4.78 11.30 -6.89
CA VAL A 33 -3.94 10.51 -7.80
C VAL A 33 -3.06 9.54 -7.01
N VAL A 34 -2.43 10.01 -5.94
CA VAL A 34 -1.61 9.18 -5.05
C VAL A 34 -2.46 8.07 -4.40
N GLY A 35 -3.66 8.40 -3.92
CA GLY A 35 -4.59 7.43 -3.34
C GLY A 35 -4.99 6.31 -4.31
N VAL A 36 -5.28 6.65 -5.58
CA VAL A 36 -5.62 5.67 -6.62
C VAL A 36 -4.44 4.76 -6.94
N LEU A 37 -3.23 5.31 -7.07
CA LEU A 37 -2.02 4.51 -7.31
C LEU A 37 -1.76 3.53 -6.16
N ILE A 38 -1.93 3.99 -4.91
CA ILE A 38 -1.74 3.16 -3.72
C ILE A 38 -2.81 2.08 -3.61
N MET A 39 -4.09 2.39 -3.89
CA MET A 39 -5.14 1.36 -3.94
C MET A 39 -4.88 0.34 -5.06
N THR A 40 -4.37 0.77 -6.21
CA THR A 40 -4.02 -0.14 -7.31
C THR A 40 -2.86 -1.05 -6.91
N ALA A 41 -1.83 -0.51 -6.27
CA ALA A 41 -0.70 -1.29 -5.77
C ALA A 41 -1.13 -2.27 -4.66
N SER A 42 -1.98 -1.82 -3.73
CA SER A 42 -2.57 -2.66 -2.69
C SER A 42 -3.45 -3.76 -3.26
N GLY A 43 -4.25 -3.47 -4.29
CA GLY A 43 -5.09 -4.46 -4.97
C GLY A 43 -4.32 -5.53 -5.73
N SER A 44 -3.03 -5.31 -6.05
CA SER A 44 -2.20 -6.31 -6.73
C SER A 44 -2.01 -7.59 -5.91
N ILE A 45 -2.25 -7.55 -4.58
CA ILE A 45 -2.25 -8.74 -3.72
C ILE A 45 -3.32 -9.77 -4.16
N TYR A 46 -4.39 -9.36 -4.84
CA TYR A 46 -5.40 -10.28 -5.35
C TYR A 46 -4.95 -11.01 -6.63
N LEU A 47 -3.83 -10.58 -7.23
CA LEU A 47 -3.19 -11.27 -8.36
C LEU A 47 -2.22 -12.38 -7.90
N THR A 48 -1.99 -12.53 -6.60
CA THR A 48 -1.13 -13.58 -6.02
C THR A 48 -1.41 -14.99 -6.53
N PRO A 49 -2.68 -15.42 -6.67
CA PRO A 49 -2.97 -16.73 -7.23
C PRO A 49 -2.48 -16.89 -8.67
N ALA A 50 -2.48 -15.82 -9.47
CA ALA A 50 -2.11 -15.86 -10.89
C ALA A 50 -0.61 -16.15 -11.11
N TYR A 51 0.26 -15.69 -10.20
CA TYR A 51 1.70 -15.96 -10.27
C TYR A 51 2.18 -17.04 -9.29
N SER A 52 1.29 -17.62 -8.48
CA SER A 52 1.64 -18.64 -7.48
C SER A 52 2.27 -19.90 -8.08
N SER A 53 1.80 -20.35 -9.26
CA SER A 53 2.36 -21.50 -9.99
C SER A 53 3.75 -21.22 -10.58
N ALA A 54 3.98 -19.99 -11.04
CA ALA A 54 5.29 -19.54 -11.46
C ALA A 54 6.27 -19.49 -10.27
N LEU A 55 5.80 -18.98 -9.12
CA LEU A 55 6.57 -18.93 -7.88
C LEU A 55 6.91 -20.34 -7.37
N GLN A 56 5.95 -21.27 -7.47
CA GLN A 56 6.13 -22.69 -7.13
C GLN A 56 7.30 -23.30 -7.89
N THR A 57 7.30 -23.09 -9.20
CA THR A 57 8.31 -23.65 -10.11
C THR A 57 9.66 -22.98 -9.89
N ALA A 58 9.68 -21.65 -9.70
CA ALA A 58 10.90 -20.89 -9.50
C ALA A 58 11.63 -21.23 -8.18
N LEU A 59 10.87 -21.47 -7.11
CA LEU A 59 11.42 -21.76 -5.77
C LEU A 59 11.53 -23.26 -5.47
N GLY A 60 11.05 -24.13 -6.37
CA GLY A 60 11.02 -25.58 -6.16
C GLY A 60 10.11 -26.01 -5.01
N PHE A 61 9.07 -25.22 -4.72
CA PHE A 61 8.16 -25.42 -3.60
C PHE A 61 7.08 -26.47 -3.92
N SER A 62 6.65 -27.20 -2.89
CA SER A 62 5.51 -28.12 -3.00
C SER A 62 4.18 -27.35 -3.02
N ASN A 63 3.08 -28.06 -3.33
CA ASN A 63 1.73 -27.48 -3.22
C ASN A 63 1.42 -27.00 -1.79
N THR A 64 1.90 -27.71 -0.78
CA THR A 64 1.73 -27.36 0.63
C THR A 64 2.48 -26.06 0.98
N ASP A 65 3.67 -25.88 0.43
CA ASP A 65 4.52 -24.72 0.68
C ASP A 65 3.91 -23.44 0.10
N ILE A 66 3.41 -23.50 -1.14
CA ILE A 66 2.72 -22.37 -1.78
C ILE A 66 1.38 -22.08 -1.10
N ALA A 67 0.68 -23.10 -0.60
CA ALA A 67 -0.49 -22.89 0.23
C ALA A 67 -0.12 -22.12 1.52
N ALA A 68 0.96 -22.49 2.20
CA ALA A 68 1.43 -21.78 3.39
C ALA A 68 1.81 -20.32 3.10
N VAL A 69 2.51 -20.07 1.99
CA VAL A 69 2.80 -18.71 1.50
C VAL A 69 1.51 -17.92 1.29
N SER A 70 0.53 -18.50 0.59
CA SER A 70 -0.76 -17.84 0.32
C SER A 70 -1.56 -17.58 1.60
N THR A 71 -1.52 -18.49 2.57
CA THR A 71 -2.14 -18.27 3.89
C THR A 71 -1.45 -17.14 4.63
N ALA A 72 -0.13 -17.03 4.54
CA ALA A 72 0.63 -15.96 5.20
C ALA A 72 0.30 -14.57 4.62
N VAL A 73 0.12 -14.46 3.30
CA VAL A 73 -0.37 -13.24 2.65
C VAL A 73 -1.72 -12.85 3.24
N ASN A 74 -2.68 -13.78 3.22
CA ASN A 74 -4.02 -13.52 3.75
C ASN A 74 -3.97 -13.13 5.23
N ALA A 75 -3.20 -13.84 6.05
CA ALA A 75 -3.02 -13.53 7.45
C ALA A 75 -2.46 -12.12 7.67
N GLY A 76 -1.45 -11.72 6.89
CA GLY A 76 -0.90 -10.36 6.90
C GLY A 76 -1.95 -9.32 6.55
N THR A 77 -2.74 -9.58 5.50
CA THR A 77 -3.82 -8.71 5.02
C THR A 77 -4.92 -8.51 6.08
N TRP A 78 -5.32 -9.58 6.76
CA TRP A 78 -6.41 -9.53 7.74
C TRP A 78 -6.00 -8.96 9.10
N LEU A 79 -4.70 -8.86 9.39
CA LEU A 79 -4.17 -8.18 10.57
C LEU A 79 -4.20 -6.64 10.44
N ALA A 80 -5.25 -6.10 9.82
CA ALA A 80 -5.47 -4.67 9.62
C ALA A 80 -5.80 -3.90 10.92
N VAL A 81 -6.03 -4.60 12.04
CA VAL A 81 -6.31 -3.98 13.35
C VAL A 81 -5.12 -3.13 13.82
N LEU A 82 -3.89 -3.63 13.64
CA LEU A 82 -2.67 -2.91 14.03
C LEU A 82 -2.47 -1.59 13.27
N PRO A 83 -2.55 -1.55 11.93
CA PRO A 83 -2.48 -0.29 11.20
C PRO A 83 -3.60 0.67 11.54
N GLY A 84 -4.81 0.20 11.88
CA GLY A 84 -5.90 1.05 12.36
C GLY A 84 -5.53 1.83 13.63
N PHE A 85 -5.06 1.14 14.67
CA PHE A 85 -4.62 1.79 15.90
C PHE A 85 -3.44 2.76 15.67
N PHE A 86 -2.51 2.41 14.80
CA PHE A 86 -1.38 3.27 14.48
C PHE A 86 -1.82 4.52 13.72
N PHE A 87 -2.74 4.36 12.78
CA PHE A 87 -3.36 5.44 12.02
C PHE A 87 -4.04 6.45 12.95
N ASP A 88 -4.82 5.98 13.92
CA ASP A 88 -5.53 6.84 14.85
C ASP A 88 -4.58 7.67 15.75
N ARG A 89 -3.38 7.13 16.03
CA ARG A 89 -2.41 7.78 16.93
C ARG A 89 -1.40 8.69 16.22
N PHE A 90 -0.95 8.32 15.03
CA PHE A 90 0.13 9.02 14.31
C PHE A 90 -0.35 9.69 13.02
N GLY A 91 -1.58 9.42 12.60
CA GLY A 91 -2.19 10.01 11.41
C GLY A 91 -1.85 9.30 10.10
N PRO A 92 -2.34 9.85 8.97
CA PRO A 92 -2.33 9.19 7.67
C PRO A 92 -0.95 9.08 7.02
N LYS A 93 -0.12 10.13 7.10
CA LYS A 93 1.17 10.21 6.39
C LYS A 93 2.19 9.13 6.84
N PRO A 94 2.50 8.97 8.15
CA PRO A 94 3.47 7.96 8.57
C PRO A 94 2.93 6.54 8.35
N THR A 95 1.64 6.31 8.53
CA THR A 95 0.99 5.01 8.28
C THR A 95 1.15 4.59 6.81
N LEU A 96 0.94 5.54 5.90
CA LEU A 96 1.08 5.31 4.46
C LEU A 96 2.54 4.99 4.07
N LEU A 97 3.52 5.71 4.63
CA LEU A 97 4.94 5.44 4.37
C LEU A 97 5.35 4.05 4.84
N ILE A 98 4.91 3.62 6.02
CA ILE A 98 5.21 2.28 6.56
C ILE A 98 4.57 1.22 5.67
N GLY A 99 3.30 1.40 5.27
CA GLY A 99 2.60 0.46 4.41
C GLY A 99 3.25 0.31 3.05
N VAL A 100 3.57 1.41 2.38
CA VAL A 100 4.27 1.39 1.08
C VAL A 100 5.65 0.76 1.22
N PHE A 101 6.41 1.11 2.25
CA PHE A 101 7.73 0.52 2.49
C PHE A 101 7.66 -1.00 2.68
N MET A 102 6.76 -1.48 3.54
CA MET A 102 6.58 -2.93 3.78
C MET A 102 6.08 -3.65 2.53
N LEU A 103 5.14 -3.04 1.79
CA LEU A 103 4.60 -3.59 0.55
C LEU A 103 5.71 -3.73 -0.50
N THR A 104 6.45 -2.65 -0.79
CA THR A 104 7.53 -2.66 -1.77
C THR A 104 8.66 -3.59 -1.36
N LEU A 105 9.06 -3.57 -0.08
CA LEU A 105 10.14 -4.43 0.41
C LEU A 105 9.77 -5.91 0.32
N GLY A 106 8.58 -6.29 0.77
CA GLY A 106 8.11 -7.68 0.70
C GLY A 106 7.98 -8.18 -0.73
N TYR A 107 7.42 -7.35 -1.62
CA TYR A 107 7.27 -7.70 -3.04
C TYR A 107 8.62 -7.80 -3.75
N LEU A 108 9.56 -6.88 -3.48
CA LEU A 108 10.89 -6.88 -4.05
C LEU A 108 11.71 -8.09 -3.60
N LEU A 109 11.69 -8.40 -2.30
CA LEU A 109 12.36 -9.59 -1.76
C LEU A 109 11.81 -10.86 -2.38
N MET A 110 10.49 -10.95 -2.56
CA MET A 110 9.89 -12.12 -3.19
C MET A 110 10.22 -12.22 -4.69
N ALA A 111 10.31 -11.09 -5.40
CA ALA A 111 10.75 -11.05 -6.79
C ALA A 111 12.24 -11.42 -6.94
N CYS A 112 13.11 -10.92 -6.06
CA CYS A 112 14.54 -11.27 -6.05
C CYS A 112 14.75 -12.77 -5.80
N ALA A 113 13.96 -13.34 -4.90
CA ALA A 113 13.94 -14.77 -4.64
C ALA A 113 13.50 -15.58 -5.86
N ALA A 114 12.39 -15.19 -6.50
CA ALA A 114 11.89 -15.86 -7.70
C ALA A 114 12.86 -15.74 -8.89
N ALA A 115 13.62 -14.65 -8.98
CA ALA A 115 14.65 -14.45 -10.00
C ALA A 115 15.99 -15.15 -9.67
N GLY A 116 16.11 -15.81 -8.52
CA GLY A 116 17.31 -16.54 -8.12
C GLY A 116 18.45 -15.66 -7.59
N TYR A 117 18.22 -14.37 -7.33
CA TYR A 117 19.23 -13.48 -6.73
C TYR A 117 19.49 -13.79 -5.26
N ILE A 118 18.47 -14.30 -4.54
CA ILE A 118 18.58 -14.71 -3.14
C ILE A 118 18.02 -16.13 -2.99
N ASN A 119 18.74 -16.98 -2.25
CA ASN A 119 18.22 -18.28 -1.87
C ASN A 119 17.40 -18.13 -0.58
N VAL A 120 16.17 -18.60 -0.61
CA VAL A 120 15.20 -18.43 0.46
C VAL A 120 14.55 -19.78 0.77
N ASN A 121 14.53 -20.12 2.05
CA ASN A 121 13.78 -21.26 2.54
C ASN A 121 12.29 -20.92 2.66
N LEU A 122 11.45 -21.92 2.91
CA LEU A 122 10.01 -21.73 3.10
C LEU A 122 9.68 -20.63 4.13
N THR A 123 10.39 -20.62 5.27
CA THR A 123 10.15 -19.65 6.34
C THR A 123 10.40 -18.21 5.88
N GLY A 124 11.48 -17.98 5.12
CA GLY A 124 11.78 -16.68 4.55
C GLY A 124 10.72 -16.24 3.53
N ALA A 125 10.27 -17.15 2.66
CA ALA A 125 9.22 -16.85 1.68
C ALA A 125 7.89 -16.53 2.36
N VAL A 126 7.52 -17.29 3.40
CA VAL A 126 6.34 -17.04 4.24
C VAL A 126 6.43 -15.69 4.94
N PHE A 127 7.61 -15.32 5.44
CA PHE A 127 7.82 -14.02 6.07
C PHE A 127 7.71 -12.86 5.06
N PHE A 128 8.30 -13.00 3.87
CA PHE A 128 8.17 -11.98 2.81
C PHE A 128 6.73 -11.84 2.31
N ALA A 129 6.02 -12.97 2.20
CA ALA A 129 4.61 -13.02 1.84
C ALA A 129 3.73 -12.33 2.88
N PHE A 130 3.99 -12.58 4.16
CA PHE A 130 3.35 -11.86 5.27
C PHE A 130 3.65 -10.36 5.21
N LEU A 131 4.90 -9.98 4.95
CA LEU A 131 5.33 -8.57 4.94
C LEU A 131 4.60 -7.75 3.88
N TYR A 132 4.49 -8.26 2.65
CA TYR A 132 3.78 -7.53 1.59
C TYR A 132 2.25 -7.56 1.81
N GLY A 133 1.69 -8.68 2.30
CA GLY A 133 0.27 -8.76 2.67
C GLY A 133 -0.09 -7.75 3.76
N HIS A 134 0.74 -7.67 4.80
CA HIS A 134 0.57 -6.69 5.88
C HIS A 134 0.75 -5.26 5.39
N GLY A 135 1.78 -4.98 4.58
CA GLY A 135 2.00 -3.65 3.98
C GLY A 135 0.79 -3.17 3.15
N SER A 136 0.09 -4.09 2.49
CA SER A 136 -1.14 -3.78 1.76
C SER A 136 -2.26 -3.26 2.66
N SER A 137 -2.46 -3.85 3.84
CA SER A 137 -3.47 -3.37 4.81
C SER A 137 -3.18 -1.97 5.31
N TRP A 138 -1.90 -1.68 5.63
CA TRP A 138 -1.46 -0.35 6.04
C TRP A 138 -1.73 0.69 4.96
N ALA A 139 -1.41 0.35 3.71
CA ALA A 139 -1.67 1.19 2.55
C ALA A 139 -3.18 1.42 2.32
N GLN A 140 -4.00 0.37 2.47
CA GLN A 140 -5.45 0.45 2.30
C GLN A 140 -6.13 1.30 3.38
N THR A 141 -5.74 1.14 4.65
CA THR A 141 -6.24 1.97 5.77
C THR A 141 -5.91 3.44 5.53
N ALA A 142 -4.66 3.75 5.15
CA ALA A 142 -4.24 5.13 4.93
C ALA A 142 -4.88 5.76 3.68
N ALA A 143 -5.04 5.00 2.60
CA ALA A 143 -5.64 5.48 1.35
C ALA A 143 -7.14 5.77 1.51
N SER A 144 -7.88 4.89 2.19
CA SER A 144 -9.33 5.04 2.37
C SER A 144 -9.67 6.31 3.14
N VAL A 145 -8.89 6.66 4.17
CA VAL A 145 -9.11 7.88 4.94
C VAL A 145 -8.59 9.13 4.21
N SER A 146 -7.47 9.03 3.50
CA SER A 146 -6.96 10.15 2.70
C SER A 146 -7.95 10.55 1.59
N ASN A 147 -8.66 9.59 1.01
CA ASN A 147 -9.73 9.87 0.05
C ASN A 147 -10.97 10.46 0.73
N ALA A 148 -11.35 9.96 1.92
CA ALA A 148 -12.52 10.47 2.65
C ALA A 148 -12.36 11.92 3.15
N VAL A 149 -11.14 12.37 3.44
CA VAL A 149 -10.87 13.75 3.87
C VAL A 149 -10.85 14.73 2.67
N ASN A 150 -10.67 14.23 1.45
CA ASN A 150 -10.59 15.04 0.22
C ASN A 150 -11.83 14.93 -0.69
N ALA A 151 -12.87 14.20 -0.27
CA ALA A 151 -14.15 14.05 -0.97
C ALA A 151 -15.18 15.05 -0.42
#